data_AF-A0A152A4Q1-F1
#
_entry.id   AF-A0A152A4Q1-F1
#
_cell.length_a   1.000
_cell.length_b   1.000
_cell.length_c   1.000
_cell.angle_alpha   90.00
_cell.angle_beta   90.00
_cell.angle_gamma   90.00
#
_symmetry.space_group_name_H-M   'P 1'
#
loop_
_entity.id
_entity.type
_entity.pdbx_description
1 polymer ?
#
loop_
_entity_poly.entity_id
_entity_poly.type
_entity_poly.pdbx_seq_one_letter_code
_entity_poly.pdbx_strand_id
1 'polypeptide(L)' 'MKLNILVLIVLVLVFSKVYTQTNTPMCAEITYHEDRSVTALGCATYWKVGYHEVPGNPNLPYPGCCPTLEPDV' A
#
# COMPACT_ATOMS: atom_id res chain seq x y z
N MET A 1 -31.57 -26.09 4.37
CA MET A 1 -30.32 -26.02 5.18
C MET A 1 -29.04 -25.74 4.38
N LYS A 2 -28.90 -26.20 3.11
CA LYS A 2 -27.68 -25.95 2.31
C LYS A 2 -27.49 -24.51 1.79
N LEU A 3 -28.58 -23.76 1.55
CA LEU A 3 -28.51 -22.41 0.99
C LEU A 3 -27.89 -21.40 1.97
N ASN A 4 -28.21 -21.50 3.27
CA ASN A 4 -27.75 -20.56 4.30
C ASN A 4 -26.22 -20.64 4.52
N ILE A 5 -25.66 -21.85 4.41
CA ILE A 5 -24.21 -22.07 4.53
C ILE A 5 -23.48 -21.47 3.33
N LEU A 6 -24.04 -21.62 2.13
CA LEU A 6 -23.45 -21.09 0.91
C LEU A 6 -23.45 -19.55 0.90
N VAL A 7 -24.53 -18.93 1.39
CA VAL A 7 -24.61 -17.47 1.58
C VAL A 7 -23.58 -16.96 2.61
N LEU A 8 -23.40 -17.68 3.71
CA LEU A 8 -22.40 -17.35 4.73
C LEU A 8 -20.96 -17.39 4.17
N ILE A 9 -20.62 -18.43 3.40
CA ILE A 9 -19.29 -18.56 2.78
C ILE A 9 -19.04 -17.41 1.80
N VAL A 10 -20.02 -17.08 0.95
CA VAL A 10 -19.90 -15.96 0.00
C VAL A 10 -19.72 -14.64 0.73
N LEU A 11 -20.50 -14.38 1.79
CA LEU A 11 -20.33 -13.17 2.62
C LEU A 11 -18.92 -13.09 3.21
N VAL A 12 -18.42 -14.15 3.84
CA VAL A 12 -17.08 -14.17 4.45
C VAL A 12 -15.99 -13.92 3.41
N LEU A 13 -16.08 -14.52 2.22
CA LEU A 13 -15.11 -14.31 1.15
C LEU A 13 -15.12 -12.87 0.62
N VAL A 14 -16.30 -12.27 0.46
CA VAL A 14 -16.44 -10.87 0.03
C VAL A 14 -15.86 -9.92 1.08
N PHE A 15 -16.21 -10.10 2.36
CA PHE A 15 -15.66 -9.28 3.45
C PHE A 15 -14.14 -9.43 3.59
N SER A 16 -13.59 -10.64 3.41
CA SER A 16 -12.14 -10.88 3.47
C SER A 16 -11.38 -10.17 2.34
N LYS A 17 -11.95 -10.11 1.14
CA LYS A 17 -11.37 -9.37 -0.01
C LYS A 17 -11.40 -7.85 0.23
N VAL A 18 -12.48 -7.33 0.79
CA VAL A 18 -12.60 -5.88 1.10
C VAL A 18 -11.63 -5.47 2.21
N TYR A 19 -11.46 -6.30 3.24
CA TYR A 19 -10.55 -6.02 4.36
C TYR A 19 -9.07 -6.09 3.97
N THR A 20 -8.73 -6.93 2.98
CA THR A 20 -7.35 -7.04 2.47
C THR A 20 -7.00 -5.90 1.51
N GLN A 21 -7.96 -5.38 0.74
CA GLN A 21 -7.72 -4.28 -0.20
C GLN A 21 -7.51 -2.91 0.49
N THR A 22 -8.03 -2.74 1.70
CA THR A 22 -7.84 -1.50 2.49
C THR A 22 -6.54 -1.50 3.31
N ASN A 23 -5.85 -2.63 3.42
CA ASN A 23 -4.68 -2.83 4.27
C ASN A 23 -3.38 -3.11 3.51
N THR A 24 -3.31 -2.85 2.21
CA THR A 24 -2.00 -2.75 1.55
C THR A 24 -1.25 -1.59 2.20
N PRO A 25 -0.13 -1.85 2.91
CA PRO A 25 0.63 -0.79 3.56
C PRO A 25 1.14 0.14 2.45
N MET A 26 0.55 1.33 2.37
CA MET A 26 1.11 2.39 1.54
C MET A 26 2.49 2.68 2.12
N CYS A 27 3.53 2.66 1.27
CA CYS A 27 4.86 3.09 1.70
C CYS A 27 4.82 4.59 1.97
N ALA A 28 4.51 4.95 3.20
CA ALA A 28 4.36 6.31 3.65
C ALA A 28 4.70 6.44 5.13
N GLU A 29 5.21 7.58 5.52
CA GLU A 29 5.34 7.97 6.93
C GLU A 29 4.09 8.74 7.35
N ILE A 30 3.47 8.30 8.45
CA ILE A 30 2.27 8.94 9.00
C ILE A 30 2.64 9.61 10.32
N THR A 31 2.47 10.93 10.39
CA THR A 31 2.65 11.71 11.61
C THR A 31 1.30 12.19 12.11
N TYR A 32 1.03 11.94 13.38
CA TYR A 32 -0.17 12.41 14.07
C TYR A 32 0.20 13.65 14.90
N HIS A 33 -0.57 14.71 14.74
CA HIS A 33 -0.38 15.97 15.45
C HIS A 33 -1.37 16.09 16.62
N GLU A 34 -1.02 16.88 17.64
CA GLU A 34 -1.86 17.07 18.83
C GLU A 34 -3.19 17.78 18.52
N ASP A 35 -3.24 18.55 17.42
CA ASP A 35 -4.45 19.20 16.91
C ASP A 35 -5.41 18.24 16.19
N ARG A 36 -5.13 16.94 16.24
CA ARG A 36 -5.84 15.84 15.55
C ARG A 36 -5.69 15.88 14.03
N SER A 37 -4.78 16.68 13.49
CA SER A 37 -4.39 16.56 12.08
C SER A 37 -3.47 15.37 11.87
N VAL A 38 -3.46 14.86 10.63
CA VAL A 38 -2.62 13.74 10.21
C VAL A 38 -1.89 14.16 8.94
N THR A 39 -0.58 14.01 8.93
CA THR A 39 0.24 14.20 7.72
C THR A 39 0.77 12.86 7.26
N ALA A 40 0.57 12.56 5.98
CA ALA A 40 1.10 11.36 5.33
C ALA A 40 2.13 11.77 4.27
N LEU A 41 3.37 11.33 4.44
CA LEU A 41 4.45 11.57 3.48
C LEU A 41 4.67 10.30 2.66
N GLY A 42 4.30 10.35 1.38
CA GLY A 42 4.49 9.23 0.44
C GLY A 42 5.86 9.22 -0.22
N CYS A 43 6.09 8.21 -1.06
CA CYS A 43 7.25 8.18 -1.95
C CYS A 43 7.13 9.26 -3.02
N ALA A 44 8.25 9.89 -3.33
CA ALA A 44 8.29 10.89 -4.38
C ALA A 44 8.29 10.21 -5.76
N THR A 45 7.41 10.67 -6.63
CA THR A 45 7.34 10.24 -8.03
C THR A 45 8.27 11.10 -8.86
N TYR A 46 9.33 10.49 -9.39
CA TYR A 46 10.31 11.17 -10.24
C TYR A 46 10.25 10.59 -11.65
N TRP A 47 10.31 11.46 -12.66
CA TRP A 47 10.53 11.04 -14.04
C TRP A 47 11.81 11.73 -14.54
N LYS A 48 12.75 10.95 -15.07
CA LYS A 48 14.01 11.46 -15.61
C LYS A 48 14.40 10.62 -16.82
N VAL A 49 14.75 11.28 -17.92
CA VAL A 49 15.17 10.61 -19.15
C VAL A 49 16.52 9.90 -18.92
N GLY A 50 16.64 8.65 -19.39
CA GLY A 50 17.81 7.80 -19.18
C GLY A 50 17.88 7.16 -17.79
N TYR A 51 16.75 7.11 -17.09
CA TYR A 51 16.60 6.40 -15.82
C TYR A 51 15.32 5.56 -15.87
N HIS A 52 15.35 4.39 -15.25
CA HIS A 52 14.17 3.58 -14.98
C HIS A 52 13.90 3.49 -13.48
N GLU A 53 12.64 3.21 -13.16
CA GLU A 53 12.20 3.01 -11.78
C GLU A 53 12.49 1.58 -11.34
N VAL A 54 13.25 1.45 -10.26
CA VAL A 54 13.51 0.19 -9.57
C VAL A 54 12.49 0.05 -8.44
N PRO A 55 11.72 -1.04 -8.40
CA PRO A 55 10.75 -1.28 -7.34
C PRO A 55 11.40 -1.24 -5.96
N GLY A 56 10.77 -0.51 -5.03
CA GLY A 56 11.18 -0.48 -3.62
C GLY A 56 10.93 -1.82 -2.91
N ASN A 57 11.49 -1.98 -1.72
CA ASN A 57 11.30 -3.20 -0.93
C ASN A 57 10.11 -3.04 0.04
N PRO A 58 8.96 -3.70 -0.19
CA PRO A 58 7.77 -3.53 0.65
C PRO A 58 7.94 -4.01 2.11
N ASN A 59 9.05 -4.72 2.42
CA ASN A 59 9.35 -5.19 3.78
C ASN A 59 10.16 -4.19 4.61
N LEU A 60 10.62 -3.08 4.01
CA LEU A 60 11.37 -2.05 4.73
C LEU A 60 10.43 -0.93 5.18
N PRO A 61 10.72 -0.24 6.30
CA PRO A 61 9.98 0.95 6.69
C PRO A 61 10.24 2.10 5.72
N TYR A 62 9.36 3.11 5.69
CA TYR A 62 9.62 4.37 4.97
C TYR A 62 10.93 5.00 5.47
N PRO A 63 11.79 5.56 4.58
CA PRO A 63 11.66 5.65 3.12
C PRO A 63 12.21 4.43 2.35
N GLY A 64 12.68 3.37 3.02
CA GLY A 64 13.31 2.20 2.39
C GLY A 64 12.37 1.33 1.55
N CYS A 65 11.05 1.44 1.74
CA CYS A 65 10.07 0.81 0.85
C CYS A 65 9.80 1.58 -0.44
N CYS A 66 10.39 2.77 -0.62
CA CYS A 66 10.16 3.57 -1.81
C CYS A 66 10.96 3.07 -3.01
N PRO A 67 10.39 3.21 -4.22
CA PRO A 67 11.14 2.97 -5.45
C PRO A 67 12.26 3.99 -5.62
N THR A 68 13.30 3.59 -6.36
CA THR A 68 14.47 4.42 -6.67
C THR A 68 14.66 4.56 -8.17
N LEU A 69 15.33 5.61 -8.63
CA LEU A 69 15.72 5.76 -10.02
C LEU A 69 17.14 5.25 -10.23
N GLU A 70 17.32 4.33 -11.16
CA GLU A 70 18.64 3.87 -11.62
C GLU A 70 18.88 4.29 -13.08
N PRO A 71 20.13 4.62 -13.46
CA PRO A 71 20.45 5.00 -14.83
C PRO A 71 20.31 3.80 -15.78
N ASP A 72 19.82 4.06 -16.98
CA ASP A 72 19.83 3.09 -18.08
C ASP A 72 21.28 2.94 -18.57
N VAL A 73 21.92 1.81 -18.24
CA VAL A 73 23.28 1.47 -18.67
C VAL A 73 23.27 0.91 -20.09
#